data_AF-A0A7C7Z2J3-F1
#
_entry.id   AF-A0A7C7Z2J3-F1
#
_cell.length_a   1.000
_cell.length_b   1.000
_cell.length_c   1.000
_cell.angle_alpha   90.00
_cell.angle_beta   90.00
_cell.angle_gamma   90.00
#
_symmetry.space_group_name_H-M   'P 1'
#
loop_
_entity.id
_entity.type
_entity.pdbx_description
1 polymer ?
#
loop_
_entity_poly.entity_id
_entity_poly.type
_entity_poly.pdbx_seq_one_letter_code
_entity_poly.pdbx_strand_id
1 'polypeptide(L)' 'MEDLSQLERRLFEWIKKSDFESVPWSSQRAAEAFDVSEDEIREALAALTSKVPHNIYVHYNDGAIRVSAE' A
#
# COMPACT_ATOMS: atom_id res chain seq x y z
N MET A 1 10.99 -4.33 9.22
CA MET A 1 11.20 -3.03 8.53
C MET A 1 12.58 -2.89 7.90
N GLU A 2 13.66 -3.49 8.44
CA GLU A 2 15.02 -3.28 7.92
C GLU A 2 15.22 -3.70 6.44
N ASP A 3 14.47 -4.71 5.98
CA ASP A 3 14.50 -5.23 4.60
C ASP A 3 13.51 -4.53 3.63
N LEU A 4 12.86 -3.44 4.09
CA LEU A 4 12.01 -2.66 3.21
C LEU A 4 12.83 -1.65 2.40
N SER A 5 12.57 -1.58 1.10
CA SER A 5 13.10 -0.53 0.22
C SER A 5 12.61 0.85 0.65
N GLN A 6 13.22 1.92 0.14
CA GLN A 6 12.77 3.28 0.46
C GLN A 6 11.32 3.52 0.04
N LEU A 7 10.92 3.02 -1.14
CA LEU A 7 9.54 3.12 -1.62
C LEU A 7 8.58 2.33 -0.73
N GLU A 8 8.91 1.08 -0.40
CA GLU A 8 8.10 0.21 0.45
C GLU A 8 7.85 0.85 1.83
N ARG A 9 8.90 1.42 2.46
CA ARG A 9 8.77 2.11 3.76
C ARG A 9 7.86 3.32 3.67
N ARG A 10 8.04 4.15 2.65
CA ARG A 10 7.21 5.35 2.45
C ARG A 10 5.76 4.97 2.16
N LEU A 11 5.53 3.93 1.35
CA LEU A 11 4.21 3.41 1.02
C LEU A 11 3.51 2.87 2.26
N PHE A 12 4.21 2.08 3.07
CA PHE A 12 3.71 1.54 4.33
C PHE A 12 3.28 2.65 5.30
N GLU A 13 4.15 3.63 5.53
CA GLU A 13 3.86 4.78 6.41
C GLU A 13 2.70 5.64 5.88
N TRP A 14 2.57 5.75 4.56
CA TRP A 14 1.46 6.47 3.95
C TRP A 14 0.14 5.73 4.10
N ILE A 15 0.11 4.41 3.87
CA ILE A 15 -1.07 3.57 4.10
C ILE A 15 -1.50 3.67 5.56
N LYS A 16 -0.57 3.53 6.51
CA LYS A 16 -0.85 3.62 7.95
C LYS A 16 -1.50 4.96 8.38
N LYS A 17 -1.19 6.06 7.68
CA LYS A 17 -1.72 7.40 7.95
C LYS A 17 -2.98 7.74 7.15
N SER A 18 -3.36 6.90 6.19
CA SER A 18 -4.44 7.17 5.25
C SER A 18 -5.64 6.28 5.54
N ASP A 19 -6.84 6.79 5.28
CA ASP A 19 -8.09 6.02 5.45
C ASP A 19 -8.44 5.28 4.16
N PHE A 20 -7.72 4.19 3.86
CA PHE A 20 -8.04 3.30 2.74
C PHE A 20 -9.01 2.17 3.11
N GLU A 21 -9.57 2.21 4.33
CA GLU A 21 -10.69 1.35 4.74
C GLU A 21 -12.01 1.96 4.27
N SER A 22 -12.17 3.28 4.39
CA SER A 22 -13.32 4.02 3.85
C SER A 22 -13.11 4.46 2.39
N VAL A 23 -11.88 4.83 2.00
CA VAL A 23 -11.55 5.26 0.63
C VAL A 23 -11.01 4.09 -0.20
N PRO A 24 -11.55 3.83 -1.41
CA PRO A 24 -11.04 2.75 -2.26
C PRO A 24 -9.56 2.92 -2.60
N TRP A 25 -8.79 1.84 -2.46
CA TRP A 25 -7.41 1.80 -2.91
C TRP A 25 -7.32 2.01 -4.44
N SER A 26 -6.33 2.78 -4.86
CA SER A 26 -6.02 3.00 -6.27
C SER A 26 -4.51 3.10 -6.43
N SER A 27 -3.91 2.09 -7.08
CA SER A 27 -2.48 2.10 -7.36
C SER A 27 -2.10 3.30 -8.23
N GLN A 28 -2.95 3.70 -9.17
CA GLN A 28 -2.74 4.91 -9.99
C GLN A 28 -2.63 6.19 -9.12
N ARG A 29 -3.53 6.40 -8.16
CA ARG A 29 -3.47 7.59 -7.27
C ARG A 29 -2.22 7.56 -6.39
N ALA A 30 -1.83 6.39 -5.92
CA ALA A 30 -0.60 6.23 -5.16
C ALA A 30 0.63 6.52 -6.03
N ALA A 31 0.63 6.08 -7.29
CA ALA A 31 1.72 6.33 -8.23
C ALA A 31 1.90 7.83 -8.49
N GLU A 32 0.80 8.56 -8.70
CA GLU A 32 0.79 10.02 -8.82
C GLU A 32 1.33 10.71 -7.55
N ALA A 33 0.93 10.24 -6.36
CA ALA A 33 1.38 10.83 -5.09
C ALA A 33 2.87 10.58 -4.79
N PHE A 34 3.45 9.52 -5.34
CA PHE A 34 4.83 9.12 -5.11
C PHE A 34 5.76 9.49 -6.26
N ASP A 35 5.23 9.98 -7.38
CA ASP A 35 5.95 10.30 -8.62
C ASP A 35 6.72 9.08 -9.17
N VAL A 36 6.03 7.94 -9.23
CA VAL A 36 6.55 6.65 -9.72
C VAL A 36 5.53 5.99 -10.66
N SER A 37 5.88 4.87 -11.28
CA SER A 37 4.92 4.11 -12.10
C SER A 37 3.89 3.36 -11.26
N GLU A 38 2.74 3.04 -11.86
CA GLU A 38 1.71 2.25 -11.19
C GLU A 38 2.18 0.83 -10.87
N ASP A 39 3.05 0.27 -11.71
CA ASP A 39 3.62 -1.07 -11.51
C ASP A 39 4.57 -1.10 -10.31
N GLU A 40 5.39 -0.07 -10.11
CA GLU A 40 6.23 0.06 -8.90
C GLU A 40 5.38 0.08 -7.62
N ILE A 41 4.21 0.73 -7.64
CA ILE A 41 3.28 0.70 -6.50
C ILE A 41 2.70 -0.70 -6.29
N ARG A 42 2.28 -1.39 -7.36
CA ARG A 42 1.75 -2.76 -7.26
C ARG A 42 2.80 -3.72 -6.69
N GLU A 43 4.04 -3.64 -7.18
CA GLU A 43 5.16 -4.44 -6.71
C GLU A 43 5.50 -4.13 -5.26
N ALA A 44 5.57 -2.85 -4.88
CA ALA A 44 5.81 -2.44 -3.50
C ALA A 44 4.70 -2.92 -2.56
N LEU A 45 3.43 -2.81 -2.97
CA LEU A 45 2.30 -3.30 -2.17
C LEU A 45 2.36 -4.83 -2.00
N ALA A 46 2.65 -5.57 -3.07
CA ALA A 46 2.84 -7.02 -3.00
C ALA A 46 4.01 -7.39 -2.08
N ALA A 47 5.15 -6.70 -2.19
CA ALA A 47 6.30 -6.89 -1.33
C ALA A 47 5.96 -6.64 0.15
N LEU A 48 5.18 -5.61 0.46
CA LEU A 48 4.71 -5.35 1.83
C LEU A 48 3.89 -6.53 2.36
N THR A 49 2.93 -7.06 1.58
CA THR A 49 2.14 -8.23 2.02
C THR A 49 2.98 -9.49 2.27
N SER A 50 4.14 -9.60 1.63
CA SER A 50 5.06 -10.73 1.83
C SER A 50 6.05 -10.50 2.98
N LYS A 51 6.62 -9.30 3.09
CA LYS A 51 7.70 -8.97 4.04
C LYS A 51 7.19 -8.56 5.42
N VAL A 52 5.99 -7.98 5.49
CA VAL A 52 5.35 -7.54 6.75
C VAL A 52 3.88 -8.01 6.83
N PRO A 53 3.62 -9.33 6.68
CA PRO A 53 2.27 -9.89 6.49
C PRO A 53 1.31 -9.67 7.67
N HIS A 54 1.81 -9.34 8.85
CA HIS A 54 1.00 -9.06 10.04
C HIS A 54 0.76 -7.57 10.29
N ASN A 55 1.33 -6.70 9.45
CA ASN A 55 1.26 -5.26 9.57
C ASN A 55 0.57 -4.60 8.38
N ILE A 56 0.14 -5.37 7.38
CA ILE A 56 -0.61 -4.87 6.25
C ILE A 56 -1.75 -5.83 5.92
N TYR A 57 -2.92 -5.27 5.62
CA TYR A 57 -4.10 -6.04 5.28
C TYR A 57 -4.72 -5.51 4.00
N VAL A 58 -4.90 -6.39 3.01
CA VAL A 58 -5.55 -6.08 1.74
C VAL A 58 -6.82 -6.92 1.64
N HIS A 59 -7.96 -6.28 1.46
CA HIS A 59 -9.25 -6.96 1.42
C HIS A 59 -10.22 -6.28 0.46
N TYR A 60 -11.34 -6.94 0.17
CA TYR A 60 -12.41 -6.37 -0.64
C TYR A 60 -13.55 -5.88 0.26
N ASN A 61 -14.04 -4.67 -0.03
CA ASN A 61 -15.26 -4.13 0.56
C ASN A 61 -16.02 -3.28 -0.47
N ASP A 62 -17.31 -3.54 -0.63
CA ASP A 62 -18.20 -2.91 -1.63
C ASP A 62 -17.67 -2.98 -3.08
N GLY A 63 -17.08 -4.11 -3.46
CA GLY A 63 -16.52 -4.32 -4.80
C GLY A 63 -15.22 -3.54 -5.07
N ALA A 64 -14.66 -2.88 -4.06
CA ALA A 64 -13.39 -2.16 -4.13
C ALA A 64 -12.33 -2.80 -3.24
N ILE A 65 -11.05 -2.60 -3.60
CA ILE A 65 -9.91 -2.99 -2.77
C ILE A 65 -9.76 -1.96 -1.65
N ARG A 66 -9.51 -2.46 -0.44
CA ARG A 66 -9.18 -1.73 0.77
C ARG A 66 -7.82 -2.16 1.27
N VAL A 67 -7.08 -1.23 1.85
CA VAL A 67 -5.75 -1.49 2.38
C VAL A 67 -5.64 -0.83 3.76
N SER A 68 -5.09 -1.52 4.74
CA SER A 68 -4.74 -0.92 6.04
C SER A 68 -3.40 -1.43 6.52
N ALA A 69 -2.74 -0.67 7.40
CA ALA A 69 -1.44 -1.01 7.95
C ALA A 69 -1.27 -0.53 9.40
N GLU A 70 -0.46 -1.27 10.18
CA GLU A 70 -0.20 -1.04 11.63
C GLU A 70 1.28 -1.00 11.98
#